data_AF-A0A2U8WWZ6-F1
#
_entry.id   AF-A0A2U8WWZ6-F1
#
_cell.length_a   1.000
_cell.length_b   1.000
_cell.length_c   1.000
_cell.angle_alpha   90.00
_cell.angle_beta   90.00
_cell.angle_gamma   90.00
#
_symmetry.space_group_name_H-M   'P 1'
#
loop_
_entity.id
_entity.type
_entity.pdbx_description
1 polymer ?
#
loop_
_entity_poly.entity_id
_entity_poly.type
_entity_poly.pdbx_seq_one_letter_code
_entity_poly.pdbx_strand_id
1 'polypeptide(L)'
;MASPRFQRFAAAFPLTRPTAQRNARALFDLCAGFVYAQVLAASLRLDLFRILADGPMTAEDLSRRLDLPPDRALCLLRAAASLGLLTALRDGRFALGDLGAALIGNSSVAAMVAHHAMLYDDLRDPVGLLRGTTGPTTLSGYWAYAGTDDPAAIGEAAVAPYGALMGASQALVARDILDAYPLARHAHLLEIGGGEGAFAVEAARSAPDLRVTLFDLPPVAARAARRFAEAGLADRAATLGGSFHDGLPRGADVASLVRVVHDHDDAPALALMKSARAALEPGGTLLVAEPMAGTPGAEPVGDAYFGFYLLAMGSGRPRTATELTGMLREAGFKQVRECRTRRPMLVRLLVATASRAAVHVESVKQT
;
A
#
# COMPACT_ATOMS: atom_id res chain seq x y z
N MET A 1 -22.22 29.72 -7.38
CA MET A 1 -22.54 28.34 -6.98
C MET A 1 -22.71 28.16 -5.46
N ALA A 2 -21.93 28.85 -4.62
CA ALA A 2 -22.02 28.72 -3.16
C ALA A 2 -23.17 29.51 -2.49
N SER A 3 -23.93 30.34 -3.22
CA SER A 3 -25.00 31.13 -2.60
C SER A 3 -26.24 30.27 -2.30
N PRO A 4 -26.89 30.43 -1.13
CA PRO A 4 -28.10 29.67 -0.78
C PRO A 4 -29.22 29.82 -1.81
N ARG A 5 -29.33 30.99 -2.45
CA ARG A 5 -30.29 31.26 -3.53
C ARG A 5 -30.03 30.39 -4.76
N PHE A 6 -28.77 30.26 -5.18
CA PHE A 6 -28.39 29.41 -6.30
C PHE A 6 -28.58 27.92 -6.00
N GLN A 7 -28.24 27.47 -4.78
CA GLN A 7 -28.43 26.07 -4.37
C GLN A 7 -29.92 25.69 -4.35
N ARG A 8 -30.80 26.58 -3.84
CA ARG A 8 -32.26 26.37 -3.87
C ARG A 8 -32.78 26.30 -5.30
N PHE A 9 -32.35 27.21 -6.17
CA PHE A 9 -32.72 27.20 -7.59
C PHE A 9 -32.26 25.91 -8.28
N ALA A 10 -30.99 25.51 -8.10
CA ALA A 10 -30.43 24.30 -8.69
C ALA A 10 -31.10 23.02 -8.18
N ALA A 11 -31.54 22.97 -6.92
CA ALA A 11 -32.30 21.84 -6.39
C ALA A 11 -33.77 21.82 -6.85
N ALA A 12 -34.35 22.97 -7.20
CA ALA A 12 -35.73 23.09 -7.66
C ALA A 12 -35.87 22.86 -9.18
N PHE A 13 -34.86 23.22 -9.97
CA PHE A 13 -34.91 23.16 -11.42
C PHE A 13 -34.65 21.74 -11.96
N PRO A 14 -35.54 21.15 -12.78
CA PRO A 14 -35.47 19.75 -13.18
C PRO A 14 -34.15 19.30 -13.84
N LEU A 15 -33.50 20.17 -14.63
CA LEU A 15 -32.27 19.83 -15.35
C LEU A 15 -31.01 19.84 -14.45
N THR A 16 -31.02 20.60 -13.36
CA THR A 16 -29.88 20.72 -12.45
C THR A 16 -30.08 19.97 -11.13
N ARG A 17 -31.32 19.56 -10.83
CA ARG A 17 -31.70 18.81 -9.63
C ARG A 17 -30.90 17.52 -9.42
N PRO A 18 -30.70 16.63 -10.42
CA PRO A 18 -29.93 15.40 -10.22
C PRO A 18 -28.48 15.67 -9.78
N THR A 19 -27.83 16.65 -10.42
CA THR A 19 -26.48 17.10 -10.06
C THR A 19 -26.44 17.70 -8.67
N ALA A 20 -27.42 18.54 -8.31
CA ALA A 20 -27.52 19.11 -6.98
C ALA A 20 -27.68 18.04 -5.89
N GLN A 21 -28.53 17.03 -6.13
CA GLN A 21 -28.74 15.90 -5.22
C GLN A 21 -27.49 15.02 -5.08
N ARG A 22 -26.81 14.73 -6.19
CA ARG A 22 -25.54 13.98 -6.19
C ARG A 22 -24.47 14.71 -5.37
N ASN A 23 -24.32 16.02 -5.56
CA ASN A 23 -23.34 16.82 -4.83
C ASN A 23 -23.68 16.91 -3.34
N ALA A 24 -24.96 17.07 -3.00
CA ALA A 24 -25.41 17.08 -1.60
C ALA A 24 -25.13 15.74 -0.91
N ARG A 25 -25.39 14.62 -1.59
CA ARG A 25 -25.05 13.28 -1.06
C ARG A 25 -23.54 13.12 -0.89
N ALA A 26 -22.75 13.46 -1.90
CA ALA A 26 -21.29 13.36 -1.83
C ALA A 26 -20.70 14.21 -0.68
N LEU A 27 -21.23 15.42 -0.46
CA LEU A 27 -20.82 16.25 0.67
C LEU A 27 -21.24 15.64 2.01
N PHE A 28 -22.46 15.12 2.09
CA PHE A 28 -22.92 14.43 3.30
C PHE A 28 -22.07 13.20 3.60
N ASP A 29 -21.67 12.42 2.59
CA ASP A 29 -20.79 11.27 2.74
C ASP A 29 -19.41 11.67 3.27
N LEU A 30 -18.88 12.85 2.91
CA LEU A 30 -17.66 13.39 3.53
C LEU A 30 -17.87 13.71 5.02
N CYS A 31 -19.01 14.31 5.39
CA CYS A 31 -19.34 14.62 6.79
C CYS A 31 -19.56 13.35 7.62
N ALA A 32 -20.22 12.33 7.06
CA ALA A 32 -20.58 11.09 7.73
C ALA A 32 -19.51 10.00 7.61
N GLY A 33 -18.49 10.19 6.75
CA GLY A 33 -17.50 9.17 6.41
C GLY A 33 -16.74 8.61 7.61
N PHE A 34 -16.49 9.43 8.64
CA PHE A 34 -15.88 8.95 9.88
C PHE A 34 -16.75 7.88 10.57
N VAL A 35 -18.08 8.03 10.56
CA VAL A 35 -19.01 7.02 11.10
C VAL A 35 -19.03 5.78 10.22
N TYR A 36 -19.07 5.93 8.90
CA TYR A 36 -19.11 4.79 7.98
C TYR A 36 -17.87 3.89 8.12
N ALA A 37 -16.70 4.51 8.29
CA ALA A 37 -15.47 3.77 8.54
C ALA A 37 -15.48 3.06 9.91
N GLN A 38 -16.08 3.64 10.95
CA GLN A 38 -16.27 2.97 12.25
C GLN A 38 -17.25 1.79 12.16
N VAL A 39 -18.29 1.86 11.32
CA VAL A 39 -19.19 0.73 11.06
C VAL A 39 -18.44 -0.45 10.44
N LEU A 40 -17.56 -0.18 9.47
CA LEU A 40 -16.68 -1.20 8.88
C LEU A 40 -15.73 -1.79 9.93
N ALA A 41 -15.06 -0.94 10.72
CA ALA A 41 -14.13 -1.38 11.77
C ALA A 41 -14.83 -2.25 12.83
N ALA A 42 -16.01 -1.85 13.30
CA ALA A 42 -16.80 -2.63 14.25
C ALA A 42 -17.21 -3.98 13.66
N SER A 43 -17.67 -4.01 12.40
CA SER A 43 -18.06 -5.23 11.70
C SER A 43 -16.90 -6.23 11.59
N LEU A 44 -15.67 -5.75 11.33
CA LEU A 44 -14.47 -6.58 11.29
C LEU A 44 -14.07 -7.09 12.68
N ARG A 45 -14.06 -6.22 13.70
CA ARG A 45 -13.67 -6.59 15.08
C ARG A 45 -14.64 -7.59 15.72
N LEU A 46 -15.90 -7.57 15.32
CA LEU A 46 -16.93 -8.52 15.76
C LEU A 46 -16.99 -9.78 14.88
N ASP A 47 -16.07 -9.97 13.93
CA ASP A 47 -16.05 -11.10 13.01
C ASP A 47 -17.35 -11.28 12.21
N LEU A 48 -18.12 -10.20 12.02
CA LEU A 48 -19.47 -10.25 11.45
C LEU A 48 -19.51 -10.88 10.05
N PHE A 49 -18.53 -10.54 9.20
CA PHE A 49 -18.48 -11.08 7.84
C PHE A 49 -18.17 -12.57 7.84
N ARG A 50 -17.26 -13.01 8.73
CA ARG A 50 -16.91 -14.42 8.88
C ARG A 50 -18.11 -15.23 9.40
N ILE A 51 -18.86 -14.69 10.35
CA ILE A 51 -20.09 -15.31 10.86
C ILE A 51 -21.14 -15.50 9.75
N LEU A 52 -21.30 -14.51 8.88
CA LEU A 52 -22.27 -14.54 7.78
C LEU A 52 -21.76 -15.27 6.53
N ALA A 53 -20.50 -15.70 6.50
CA ALA A 53 -19.94 -16.51 5.42
C ALA A 53 -20.62 -17.88 5.31
N ASP A 54 -21.08 -18.42 6.44
CA ASP A 54 -21.79 -19.70 6.52
C ASP A 54 -23.27 -19.61 6.09
N GLY A 55 -23.79 -18.40 5.90
CA GLY A 55 -25.12 -18.14 5.37
C GLY A 55 -25.90 -17.03 6.09
N PRO A 56 -27.10 -16.69 5.57
CA PRO A 56 -27.90 -15.61 6.14
C PRO A 56 -28.48 -15.92 7.52
N MET A 57 -28.45 -14.95 8.42
CA MET A 57 -28.87 -15.09 9.82
C MET A 57 -29.90 -14.03 10.24
N THR A 58 -30.73 -14.32 11.24
CA THR A 58 -31.65 -13.32 11.81
C THR A 58 -30.89 -12.29 12.65
N ALA A 59 -31.50 -11.12 12.89
CA ALA A 59 -30.93 -10.12 13.80
C ALA A 59 -30.77 -10.66 15.24
N GLU A 60 -31.69 -11.52 15.69
CA GLU A 60 -31.65 -12.13 17.01
C GLU A 60 -30.48 -13.12 17.15
N ASP A 61 -30.25 -13.95 16.14
CA ASP A 61 -29.11 -14.87 16.15
C ASP A 61 -27.78 -14.13 16.09
N LEU A 62 -27.70 -13.07 15.28
CA LEU A 62 -26.52 -12.21 15.19
C LEU A 62 -26.29 -11.47 16.51
N SER A 63 -27.33 -10.93 17.15
CA SER A 63 -27.22 -10.33 18.49
C SER A 63 -26.58 -11.28 19.50
N ARG A 64 -27.03 -12.54 19.55
CA ARG A 64 -26.45 -13.57 20.44
C ARG A 64 -25.01 -13.92 20.07
N ARG A 65 -24.70 -14.11 18.78
CA ARG A 65 -23.34 -14.49 18.33
C ARG A 65 -22.31 -13.38 18.51
N LEU A 66 -22.72 -12.14 18.33
CA LEU A 66 -21.84 -10.97 18.44
C LEU A 66 -21.73 -10.45 19.89
N ASP A 67 -22.47 -11.05 20.83
CA ASP A 67 -22.61 -10.59 22.22
C ASP A 67 -22.99 -9.10 22.32
N LEU A 68 -24.03 -8.71 21.55
CA LEU A 68 -24.53 -7.34 21.51
C LEU A 68 -25.98 -7.27 21.96
N PRO A 69 -26.39 -6.23 22.73
CA PRO A 69 -27.79 -5.97 23.01
C PRO A 69 -28.62 -5.90 21.72
N PRO A 70 -29.84 -6.46 21.67
CA PRO A 70 -30.62 -6.60 20.43
C PRO A 70 -30.75 -5.31 19.61
N ASP A 71 -31.08 -4.18 20.27
CA ASP A 71 -31.22 -2.88 19.59
C ASP A 71 -29.91 -2.37 19.00
N ARG A 72 -28.78 -2.63 19.67
CA ARG A 72 -27.44 -2.22 19.21
C ARG A 72 -26.95 -3.11 18.07
N ALA A 73 -27.21 -4.41 18.13
CA ALA A 73 -26.94 -5.33 17.04
C ALA A 73 -27.74 -4.90 15.79
N LEU A 74 -29.05 -4.67 15.93
CA LEU A 74 -29.90 -4.22 14.82
C LEU A 74 -29.43 -2.87 14.24
N CYS A 75 -28.95 -1.95 15.08
CA CYS A 75 -28.35 -0.69 14.62
C CYS A 75 -27.13 -0.94 13.73
N LEU A 76 -26.17 -1.77 14.18
CA LEU A 76 -24.98 -2.12 13.40
C LEU A 76 -25.36 -2.82 12.09
N LEU A 77 -26.27 -3.80 12.13
CA LEU A 77 -26.69 -4.56 10.96
C LEU A 77 -27.36 -3.68 9.90
N ARG A 78 -28.22 -2.75 10.32
CA ARG A 78 -28.84 -1.76 9.42
C ARG A 78 -27.81 -0.81 8.83
N ALA A 79 -26.87 -0.33 9.64
CA ALA A 79 -25.80 0.55 9.17
C ALA A 79 -24.91 -0.17 8.14
N ALA A 80 -24.46 -1.38 8.46
CA ALA A 80 -23.64 -2.19 7.55
C ALA A 80 -24.40 -2.54 6.26
N ALA A 81 -25.70 -2.84 6.33
CA ALA A 81 -26.53 -3.06 5.15
C ALA A 81 -26.67 -1.78 4.30
N SER A 82 -26.84 -0.61 4.92
CA SER A 82 -26.95 0.66 4.20
C SER A 82 -25.67 1.05 3.45
N LEU A 83 -24.52 0.52 3.90
CA LEU A 83 -23.21 0.70 3.28
C LEU A 83 -22.87 -0.42 2.28
N GLY A 84 -23.78 -1.37 2.03
CA GLY A 84 -23.54 -2.50 1.12
C GLY A 84 -22.56 -3.56 1.66
N LEU A 85 -22.18 -3.46 2.93
CA LEU A 85 -21.37 -4.48 3.61
C LEU A 85 -22.21 -5.74 3.86
N LEU A 86 -23.49 -5.54 4.19
CA LEU A 86 -24.51 -6.57 4.31
C LEU A 86 -25.65 -6.36 3.31
N THR A 87 -26.51 -7.35 3.17
CA THR A 87 -27.81 -7.24 2.50
C THR A 87 -28.92 -7.69 3.45
N ALA A 88 -29.94 -6.86 3.63
CA ALA A 88 -31.16 -7.24 4.33
C ALA A 88 -32.10 -7.99 3.37
N LEU A 89 -32.47 -9.22 3.74
CA LEU A 89 -33.37 -10.09 2.98
C LEU A 89 -34.84 -9.80 3.32
N ARG A 90 -35.74 -10.19 2.41
CA ARG A 90 -37.20 -9.95 2.57
C ARG A 90 -37.81 -10.68 3.76
N ASP A 91 -37.19 -11.77 4.21
CA ASP A 91 -37.62 -12.58 5.34
C ASP A 91 -37.05 -12.09 6.68
N GLY A 92 -36.41 -10.92 6.71
CA GLY A 92 -35.87 -10.30 7.93
C GLY A 92 -34.47 -10.79 8.32
N ARG A 93 -33.85 -11.66 7.53
CA ARG A 93 -32.45 -12.09 7.72
C ARG A 93 -31.46 -11.12 7.08
N PHE A 94 -30.22 -11.18 7.53
CA PHE A 94 -29.08 -10.47 6.96
C PHE A 94 -28.12 -11.47 6.31
N ALA A 95 -27.62 -11.12 5.14
CA ALA A 95 -26.60 -11.85 4.40
C ALA A 95 -25.38 -10.95 4.14
N LEU A 96 -24.27 -11.52 3.68
CA LEU A 96 -23.16 -10.74 3.13
C LEU A 96 -23.62 -9.92 1.92
N GLY A 97 -23.23 -8.65 1.89
CA GLY A 97 -23.31 -7.82 0.70
C GLY A 97 -22.02 -7.93 -0.12
N ASP A 98 -22.02 -7.37 -1.33
CA ASP A 98 -20.90 -7.45 -2.26
C ASP A 98 -19.59 -6.93 -1.66
N LEU A 99 -19.65 -5.81 -0.91
CA LEU A 99 -18.46 -5.24 -0.26
C LEU A 99 -18.00 -6.10 0.92
N GLY A 100 -18.92 -6.65 1.72
CA GLY A 100 -18.58 -7.56 2.83
C GLY A 100 -17.93 -8.84 2.33
N ALA A 101 -18.45 -9.42 1.24
CA ALA A 101 -17.89 -10.61 0.62
C ALA A 101 -16.47 -10.37 0.08
N ALA A 102 -16.22 -9.20 -0.54
CA ALA A 102 -14.90 -8.83 -1.03
C ALA A 102 -13.83 -8.73 0.07
N LEU A 103 -14.23 -8.44 1.32
CA LEU A 103 -13.33 -8.35 2.47
C LEU A 103 -12.89 -9.70 3.01
N ILE A 104 -13.73 -10.74 2.94
CA ILE A 104 -13.39 -12.09 3.42
C ILE A 104 -12.21 -12.67 2.63
N GLY A 105 -12.19 -12.44 1.32
CA GLY A 105 -11.08 -12.86 0.45
C GLY A 105 -9.85 -11.94 0.51
N ASN A 106 -9.87 -10.89 1.33
CA ASN A 106 -8.85 -9.85 1.32
C ASN A 106 -8.46 -9.42 2.74
N SER A 107 -7.73 -10.30 3.43
CA SER A 107 -7.20 -10.08 4.79
C SER A 107 -6.38 -8.79 4.94
N SER A 108 -5.82 -8.28 3.84
CA SER A 108 -5.07 -7.03 3.84
C SER A 108 -5.89 -5.80 4.17
N VAL A 109 -7.15 -5.76 3.72
CA VAL A 109 -8.04 -4.63 4.01
C VAL A 109 -8.44 -4.65 5.49
N ALA A 110 -8.69 -5.84 6.04
CA ALA A 110 -8.98 -5.99 7.46
C ALA A 110 -7.80 -5.49 8.34
N ALA A 111 -6.56 -5.84 7.97
CA ALA A 111 -5.36 -5.37 8.65
C ALA A 111 -5.20 -3.84 8.54
N MET A 112 -5.46 -3.25 7.36
CA MET A 112 -5.43 -1.81 7.17
C MET A 112 -6.46 -1.07 8.05
N VAL A 113 -7.69 -1.59 8.10
CA VAL A 113 -8.74 -1.01 8.96
C VAL A 113 -8.38 -1.10 10.44
N ALA A 114 -7.76 -2.20 10.88
CA ALA A 114 -7.28 -2.30 12.25
C ALA A 114 -6.21 -1.24 12.57
N HIS A 115 -5.34 -0.92 11.60
CA HIS A 115 -4.30 0.08 11.76
C HIS A 115 -4.81 1.52 11.77
N HIS A 116 -5.97 1.81 11.16
CA HIS A 116 -6.55 3.16 11.15
C HIS A 116 -6.77 3.75 12.54
N ALA A 117 -6.85 2.93 13.61
CA ALA A 117 -6.96 3.43 14.98
C ALA A 117 -5.88 4.48 15.34
N MET A 118 -4.62 4.24 14.97
CA MET A 118 -3.53 5.20 15.25
C MET A 118 -3.69 6.48 14.43
N LEU A 119 -4.00 6.34 13.14
CA LEU A 119 -4.24 7.49 12.27
C LEU A 119 -5.47 8.30 12.73
N TYR A 120 -6.52 7.66 13.26
CA TYR A 120 -7.67 8.36 13.84
C TYR A 120 -7.28 9.25 15.01
N ASP A 121 -6.39 8.78 15.87
CA ASP A 121 -5.88 9.57 17.00
C ASP A 121 -5.07 10.78 16.51
N ASP A 122 -4.23 10.59 15.50
CA ASP A 122 -3.42 11.67 14.91
C ASP A 122 -4.27 12.70 14.15
N LEU A 123 -5.39 12.27 13.56
CA LEU A 123 -6.33 13.14 12.85
C LEU A 123 -7.35 13.83 13.76
N ARG A 124 -7.22 13.76 15.09
CA ARG A 124 -8.09 14.49 16.03
C ARG A 124 -7.95 16.00 15.92
N ASP A 125 -6.75 16.49 15.60
CA ASP A 125 -6.48 17.90 15.26
C ASP A 125 -5.79 18.01 13.89
N PRO A 126 -6.55 17.88 12.79
CA PRO A 126 -5.97 17.87 11.44
C PRO A 126 -5.37 19.23 11.06
N VAL A 127 -5.85 20.33 11.67
CA VAL A 127 -5.29 21.67 11.46
C VAL A 127 -3.97 21.82 12.18
N GLY A 128 -3.86 21.33 13.41
CA GLY A 128 -2.60 21.26 14.14
C GLY A 128 -1.57 20.40 13.41
N LEU A 129 -1.98 19.25 12.85
CA LEU A 129 -1.12 18.39 12.05
C LEU A 129 -0.57 19.15 10.83
N LEU A 130 -1.44 19.82 10.06
CA LEU A 130 -1.03 20.64 8.91
C LEU A 130 -0.13 21.83 9.29
N ARG A 131 -0.28 22.36 10.51
CA ARG A 131 0.58 23.45 11.03
C ARG A 131 1.89 22.93 11.64
N GLY A 132 2.04 21.63 11.84
CA GLY A 132 3.17 21.03 12.54
C GLY A 132 3.18 21.29 14.05
N THR A 133 2.03 21.54 14.67
CA THR A 133 1.92 21.90 16.10
C THR A 133 1.48 20.76 17.01
N THR A 134 1.17 19.58 16.48
CA THR A 134 0.67 18.41 17.25
C THR A 134 1.75 17.65 18.02
N GLY A 135 3.03 18.01 17.87
CA GLY A 135 4.14 17.19 18.36
C GLY A 135 4.27 15.87 17.57
N PRO A 136 5.07 14.90 18.07
CA PRO A 136 5.17 13.57 17.48
C PRO A 136 3.81 12.87 17.48
N THR A 137 3.46 12.27 16.35
CA THR A 137 2.23 11.51 16.14
C THR A 137 2.39 10.08 16.64
N THR A 138 1.26 9.41 16.86
CA THR A 138 1.20 7.97 17.16
C THR A 138 1.80 7.17 16.02
N LEU A 139 1.45 7.56 14.78
CA LEU A 139 1.98 6.92 13.59
C LEU A 139 3.50 7.07 13.51
N SER A 140 4.07 8.27 13.67
CA SER A 140 5.53 8.43 13.55
C SER A 140 6.32 7.59 14.56
N GLY A 141 5.79 7.37 15.77
CA GLY A 141 6.38 6.48 16.77
C GLY A 141 6.26 4.98 16.45
N TYR A 142 5.21 4.58 15.72
CA TYR A 142 5.05 3.20 15.22
C TYR A 142 6.05 2.88 14.10
N TRP A 143 6.39 3.87 13.28
CA TRP A 143 7.33 3.76 12.17
C TRP A 143 8.75 4.13 12.62
N ALA A 144 9.27 3.42 13.63
CA ALA A 144 10.51 3.78 14.33
C ALA A 144 11.74 3.98 13.44
N TYR A 145 11.78 3.39 12.23
CA TYR A 145 12.86 3.58 11.26
C TYR A 145 12.85 4.96 10.55
N ALA A 146 11.72 5.67 10.55
CA ALA A 146 11.60 7.00 9.94
C ALA A 146 12.23 8.13 10.79
N GLY A 147 12.64 7.84 12.03
CA GLY A 147 13.13 8.86 12.97
C GLY A 147 14.29 8.42 13.88
N THR A 148 15.00 7.33 13.56
CA THR A 148 16.16 6.87 14.35
C THR A 148 17.48 7.15 13.64
N ASP A 149 18.45 7.69 14.40
CA ASP A 149 19.85 7.78 13.98
C ASP A 149 20.57 6.42 14.06
N ASP A 150 19.98 5.42 14.74
CA ASP A 150 20.50 4.04 14.83
C ASP A 150 19.39 2.99 14.55
N PRO A 151 19.24 2.57 13.29
CA PRO A 151 18.33 1.50 12.89
C PRO A 151 18.67 0.11 13.46
N ALA A 152 19.91 -0.12 13.90
CA ALA A 152 20.33 -1.41 14.47
C ALA A 152 19.89 -1.57 15.93
N ALA A 153 19.56 -0.48 16.62
CA ALA A 153 19.01 -0.50 17.98
C ALA A 153 17.52 -0.89 18.04
N ILE A 154 16.81 -0.95 16.90
CA ILE A 154 15.40 -1.36 16.86
C ILE A 154 15.30 -2.88 17.06
N GLY A 155 14.75 -3.29 18.20
CA GLY A 155 14.50 -4.70 18.50
C GLY A 155 13.48 -5.34 17.57
N GLU A 156 13.63 -6.64 17.29
CA GLU A 156 12.78 -7.39 16.37
C GLU A 156 11.27 -7.32 16.70
N ALA A 157 10.94 -7.26 17.99
CA ALA A 157 9.55 -7.14 18.47
C ALA A 157 8.89 -5.80 18.09
N ALA A 158 9.66 -4.72 17.92
CA ALA A 158 9.14 -3.41 17.56
C ALA A 158 8.72 -3.32 16.08
N VAL A 159 9.28 -4.18 15.20
CA VAL A 159 9.00 -4.15 13.76
C VAL A 159 7.94 -5.19 13.35
N ALA A 160 7.66 -6.19 14.18
CA ALA A 160 6.75 -7.29 13.86
C ALA A 160 5.29 -6.86 13.53
N PRO A 161 4.66 -5.90 14.24
CA PRO A 161 3.31 -5.43 13.88
C PRO A 161 3.26 -4.77 12.49
N TYR A 162 4.32 -4.03 12.12
CA TYR A 162 4.45 -3.41 10.82
C TYR A 162 4.65 -4.44 9.69
N GLY A 163 5.60 -5.37 9.87
CA GLY A 163 5.88 -6.43 8.91
C GLY A 163 4.66 -7.27 8.58
N ALA A 164 3.83 -7.60 9.57
CA ALA A 164 2.59 -8.33 9.38
C ALA A 164 1.55 -7.56 8.55
N LEU A 165 1.39 -6.24 8.80
CA LEU A 165 0.46 -5.37 8.07
C LEU A 165 0.86 -5.22 6.59
N MET A 166 2.15 -4.97 6.31
CA MET A 166 2.63 -4.88 4.94
C MET A 166 2.59 -6.22 4.22
N GLY A 167 2.97 -7.31 4.91
CA GLY A 167 2.92 -8.66 4.38
C GLY A 167 1.52 -9.10 3.93
N ALA A 168 0.46 -8.68 4.65
CA ALA A 168 -0.91 -9.05 4.33
C ALA A 168 -1.39 -8.49 2.96
N SER A 169 -0.99 -7.28 2.59
CA SER A 169 -1.31 -6.66 1.28
C SER A 169 -0.34 -7.04 0.17
N GLN A 170 0.86 -7.52 0.51
CA GLN A 170 1.91 -7.77 -0.47
C GLN A 170 1.58 -8.89 -1.46
N ALA A 171 0.81 -9.92 -1.09
CA ALA A 171 0.50 -11.00 -2.04
C ALA A 171 -0.29 -10.52 -3.27
N LEU A 172 -1.28 -9.63 -3.07
CA LEU A 172 -2.07 -9.08 -4.17
C LEU A 172 -1.24 -8.10 -5.01
N VAL A 173 -0.47 -7.24 -4.35
CA VAL A 173 0.44 -6.28 -5.00
C VAL A 173 1.51 -7.01 -5.81
N ALA A 174 2.10 -8.07 -5.25
CA ALA A 174 3.11 -8.89 -5.90
C ALA A 174 2.58 -9.52 -7.19
N ARG A 175 1.37 -10.10 -7.16
CA ARG A 175 0.74 -10.66 -8.36
C ARG A 175 0.56 -9.61 -9.45
N ASP A 176 0.06 -8.42 -9.11
CA ASP A 176 -0.15 -7.36 -10.11
C ASP A 176 1.16 -6.82 -10.69
N ILE A 177 2.25 -6.81 -9.91
CA ILE A 177 3.59 -6.47 -10.40
C ILE A 177 4.11 -7.57 -11.34
N LEU A 178 4.07 -8.83 -10.91
CA LEU A 178 4.62 -9.97 -11.66
C LEU A 178 3.85 -10.25 -12.96
N ASP A 179 2.53 -10.04 -12.96
CA ASP A 179 1.68 -10.08 -14.17
C ASP A 179 2.06 -8.97 -15.17
N ALA A 180 2.38 -7.77 -14.67
CA ALA A 180 2.76 -6.62 -15.50
C ALA A 180 4.20 -6.69 -16.01
N TYR A 181 5.10 -7.33 -15.24
CA TYR A 181 6.51 -7.48 -15.57
C TYR A 181 7.05 -8.86 -15.15
N PRO A 182 7.07 -9.84 -16.07
CA PRO A 182 7.61 -11.17 -15.80
C PRO A 182 9.11 -11.12 -15.51
N LEU A 183 9.51 -11.65 -14.35
CA LEU A 183 10.89 -11.68 -13.87
C LEU A 183 11.73 -12.85 -14.44
N ALA A 184 11.11 -13.82 -15.10
CA ALA A 184 11.81 -14.97 -15.71
C ALA A 184 12.87 -14.62 -16.77
N ARG A 185 12.99 -13.34 -17.14
CA ARG A 185 14.01 -12.80 -18.05
C ARG A 185 15.31 -12.39 -17.35
N HIS A 186 15.32 -12.39 -16.03
CA HIS A 186 16.42 -11.92 -15.18
C HIS A 186 17.01 -13.08 -14.38
N ALA A 187 18.29 -12.98 -14.07
CA ALA A 187 19.02 -13.99 -13.32
C ALA A 187 19.05 -13.70 -11.81
N HIS A 188 19.06 -12.42 -11.41
CA HIS A 188 19.26 -12.02 -10.03
C HIS A 188 18.49 -10.76 -9.65
N LEU A 189 17.47 -10.93 -8.80
CA LEU A 189 16.70 -9.85 -8.19
C LEU A 189 17.35 -9.36 -6.89
N LEU A 190 17.62 -8.06 -6.81
CA LEU A 190 17.84 -7.33 -5.55
C LEU A 190 16.54 -6.65 -5.09
N GLU A 191 15.87 -7.21 -4.10
CA GLU A 191 14.72 -6.55 -3.46
C GLU A 191 15.22 -5.62 -2.35
N ILE A 192 15.04 -4.31 -2.51
CA ILE A 192 15.50 -3.29 -1.57
C ILE A 192 14.31 -2.85 -0.71
N GLY A 193 14.44 -2.88 0.61
CA GLY A 193 13.33 -2.55 1.52
C GLY A 193 12.16 -3.54 1.43
N GLY A 194 12.47 -4.83 1.22
CA GLY A 194 11.47 -5.88 0.97
C GLY A 194 10.64 -6.29 2.20
N GLY A 195 10.92 -5.73 3.37
CA GLY A 195 10.30 -6.13 4.63
C GLY A 195 10.60 -7.59 4.94
N GLU A 196 9.57 -8.35 5.35
CA GLU A 196 9.69 -9.78 5.62
C GLU A 196 9.76 -10.65 4.34
N GLY A 197 9.87 -10.06 3.15
CA GLY A 197 10.13 -10.76 1.89
C GLY A 197 8.92 -11.42 1.24
N ALA A 198 7.71 -10.93 1.47
CA ALA A 198 6.52 -11.53 0.85
C ALA A 198 6.52 -11.37 -0.68
N PHE A 199 6.99 -10.24 -1.24
CA PHE A 199 7.20 -10.10 -2.67
C PHE A 199 8.34 -10.99 -3.19
N ALA A 200 9.52 -11.01 -2.55
CA ALA A 200 10.61 -11.92 -2.92
C ALA A 200 10.18 -13.39 -3.03
N VAL A 201 9.37 -13.88 -2.08
CA VAL A 201 8.85 -15.26 -2.14
C VAL A 201 8.01 -15.49 -3.39
N GLU A 202 7.08 -14.58 -3.71
CA GLU A 202 6.24 -14.71 -4.89
C GLU A 202 7.04 -14.53 -6.20
N ALA A 203 8.03 -13.64 -6.21
CA ALA A 203 8.96 -13.45 -7.32
C ALA A 203 9.75 -14.75 -7.60
N ALA A 204 10.37 -15.33 -6.58
CA ALA A 204 11.13 -16.58 -6.69
C ALA A 204 10.23 -17.77 -7.13
N ARG A 205 8.97 -17.80 -6.68
CA ARG A 205 8.00 -18.82 -7.14
C ARG A 205 7.60 -18.64 -8.60
N SER A 206 7.46 -17.41 -9.07
CA SER A 206 7.09 -17.11 -10.46
C SER A 206 8.21 -17.35 -11.47
N ALA A 207 9.47 -17.37 -11.01
CA ALA A 207 10.66 -17.58 -11.83
C ALA A 207 11.60 -18.59 -11.16
N PRO A 208 11.56 -19.88 -11.52
CA PRO A 208 12.36 -20.93 -10.88
C PRO A 208 13.88 -20.74 -10.93
N ASP A 209 14.39 -20.06 -11.96
CA ASP A 209 15.84 -19.82 -12.13
C ASP A 209 16.30 -18.49 -11.51
N LEU A 210 15.37 -17.68 -10.98
CA LEU A 210 15.68 -16.37 -10.41
C LEU A 210 16.34 -16.54 -9.02
N ARG A 211 17.54 -16.00 -8.88
CA ARG A 211 18.16 -15.78 -7.56
C ARG A 211 17.60 -14.51 -6.95
N VAL A 212 17.43 -14.49 -5.63
CA VAL A 212 16.90 -13.33 -4.91
C VAL A 212 17.85 -12.95 -3.78
N THR A 213 18.21 -11.67 -3.72
CA THR A 213 18.82 -11.05 -2.55
C THR A 213 17.84 -10.02 -2.00
N LEU A 214 17.34 -10.23 -0.79
CA LEU A 214 16.56 -9.23 -0.07
C LEU A 214 17.49 -8.41 0.82
N PHE A 215 17.44 -7.09 0.68
CA PHE A 215 18.19 -6.14 1.47
C PHE A 215 17.23 -5.28 2.30
N ASP A 216 17.38 -5.32 3.62
CA ASP A 216 16.57 -4.54 4.56
C ASP A 216 17.37 -4.28 5.85
N LEU A 217 16.79 -3.58 6.83
CA LEU A 217 17.41 -3.40 8.12
C LEU A 217 17.74 -4.76 8.77
N PRO A 218 18.85 -4.89 9.52
CA PRO A 218 19.26 -6.17 10.10
C PRO A 218 18.17 -6.98 10.82
N PRO A 219 17.35 -6.40 11.73
CA PRO A 219 16.27 -7.17 12.38
C PRO A 219 15.18 -7.63 11.40
N VAL A 220 14.93 -6.88 10.32
CA VAL A 220 13.93 -7.22 9.29
C VAL A 220 14.46 -8.31 8.36
N ALA A 221 15.70 -8.18 7.91
CA ALA A 221 16.38 -9.19 7.10
C ALA A 221 16.43 -10.56 7.81
N ALA A 222 16.65 -10.59 9.13
CA ALA A 222 16.60 -11.82 9.92
C ALA A 222 15.21 -12.50 9.89
N ARG A 223 14.13 -11.72 9.90
CA ARG A 223 12.75 -12.24 9.78
C ARG A 223 12.48 -12.78 8.38
N ALA A 224 12.92 -12.07 7.35
CA ALA A 224 12.83 -12.51 5.97
C ALA A 224 13.58 -13.84 5.73
N ALA A 225 14.74 -14.03 6.36
CA ALA A 225 15.51 -15.27 6.26
C ALA A 225 14.71 -16.48 6.73
N ARG A 226 13.99 -16.35 7.86
CA ARG A 226 13.10 -17.40 8.38
C ARG A 226 11.96 -17.69 7.40
N ARG A 227 11.36 -16.65 6.82
CA ARG A 227 10.32 -16.82 5.78
C ARG A 227 10.84 -17.55 4.55
N PHE A 228 12.05 -17.26 4.09
CA PHE A 228 12.66 -17.96 2.95
C PHE A 228 12.94 -19.42 3.27
N ALA A 229 13.39 -19.73 4.49
CA ALA A 229 13.56 -21.11 4.93
C ALA A 229 12.22 -21.87 4.98
N GLU A 230 11.18 -21.27 5.58
CA GLU A 230 9.82 -21.84 5.64
C GLU A 230 9.20 -22.03 4.24
N ALA A 231 9.53 -21.15 3.30
CA ALA A 231 9.08 -21.24 1.91
C ALA A 231 9.92 -22.21 1.05
N GLY A 232 10.98 -22.81 1.59
CA GLY A 232 11.86 -23.72 0.87
C GLY A 232 12.71 -23.04 -0.22
N LEU A 233 13.12 -21.79 0.01
CA LEU A 233 13.87 -20.96 -0.96
C LEU A 233 15.32 -20.69 -0.54
N ALA A 234 15.79 -21.27 0.56
CA ALA A 234 17.11 -20.96 1.14
C ALA A 234 18.31 -21.27 0.22
N ASP A 235 18.11 -22.08 -0.81
CA ASP A 235 19.11 -22.44 -1.83
C ASP A 235 19.35 -21.35 -2.89
N ARG A 236 18.36 -20.47 -3.09
CA ARG A 236 18.38 -19.45 -4.16
C ARG A 236 17.91 -18.06 -3.72
N ALA A 237 17.51 -17.91 -2.46
CA ALA A 237 17.16 -16.63 -1.85
C ALA A 237 18.01 -16.38 -0.60
N ALA A 238 18.67 -15.21 -0.56
CA ALA A 238 19.48 -14.76 0.56
C ALA A 238 18.98 -13.43 1.10
N THR A 239 19.31 -13.13 2.36
CA THR A 239 18.97 -11.87 3.01
C THR A 239 20.23 -11.17 3.47
N LEU A 240 20.31 -9.86 3.28
CA LEU A 240 21.40 -9.02 3.74
C LEU A 240 20.83 -7.88 4.58
N GLY A 241 21.33 -7.77 5.82
CA GLY A 241 20.99 -6.69 6.74
C GLY A 241 21.89 -5.47 6.50
N GLY A 242 21.31 -4.29 6.38
CA GLY A 242 22.07 -3.03 6.29
C GLY A 242 21.20 -1.79 6.08
N SER A 243 21.85 -0.64 6.04
CA SER A 243 21.24 0.63 5.65
C SER A 243 21.62 0.96 4.21
N PHE A 244 20.65 1.38 3.39
CA PHE A 244 20.95 1.75 2.00
C PHE A 244 21.83 3.01 1.92
N HIS A 245 21.93 3.80 3.01
CA HIS A 245 22.83 4.94 3.11
C HIS A 245 24.30 4.51 3.04
N ASP A 246 24.62 3.29 3.47
CA ASP A 246 25.98 2.72 3.44
C ASP A 246 26.28 2.03 2.10
N GLY A 247 25.32 2.02 1.18
CA GLY A 247 25.39 1.35 -0.12
C GLY A 247 24.51 0.10 -0.19
N LEU A 248 24.47 -0.49 -1.38
CA LEU A 248 23.65 -1.65 -1.70
C LEU A 248 24.50 -2.80 -2.25
N PRO A 249 24.08 -4.06 -2.05
CA PRO A 249 24.71 -5.23 -2.66
C PRO A 249 24.76 -5.10 -4.19
N ARG A 250 25.88 -5.48 -4.80
CA ARG A 250 26.10 -5.43 -6.27
C ARG A 250 25.83 -6.77 -6.93
N GLY A 251 25.74 -6.79 -8.26
CA GLY A 251 25.67 -8.02 -9.05
C GLY A 251 24.26 -8.46 -9.44
N ALA A 252 23.25 -7.60 -9.25
CA ALA A 252 21.88 -7.85 -9.69
C ALA A 252 21.64 -7.24 -11.08
N ASP A 253 20.90 -7.95 -11.92
CA ASP A 253 20.42 -7.46 -13.24
C ASP A 253 19.03 -6.83 -13.15
N VAL A 254 18.29 -7.09 -12.05
CA VAL A 254 17.07 -6.38 -11.70
C VAL A 254 17.02 -6.04 -10.21
N ALA A 255 16.49 -4.87 -9.88
CA ALA A 255 16.20 -4.45 -8.52
C ALA A 255 14.75 -4.00 -8.39
N SER A 256 14.17 -4.09 -7.20
CA SER A 256 12.80 -3.64 -6.93
C SER A 256 12.71 -2.76 -5.69
N LEU A 257 11.88 -1.72 -5.78
CA LEU A 257 11.43 -0.85 -4.71
C LEU A 257 9.90 -0.95 -4.65
N VAL A 258 9.38 -1.85 -3.81
CA VAL A 258 7.94 -2.12 -3.69
C VAL A 258 7.39 -1.42 -2.46
N ARG A 259 6.68 -0.30 -2.65
CA ARG A 259 6.18 0.59 -1.57
C ARG A 259 7.29 1.05 -0.61
N VAL A 260 8.43 1.43 -1.17
CA VAL A 260 9.58 1.94 -0.41
C VAL A 260 9.74 3.44 -0.62
N VAL A 261 9.70 3.89 -1.87
CA VAL A 261 9.91 5.30 -2.22
C VAL A 261 8.82 6.21 -1.63
N HIS A 262 7.59 5.70 -1.58
CA HIS A 262 6.43 6.37 -0.99
C HIS A 262 6.63 6.84 0.45
N ASP A 263 7.45 6.13 1.24
CA ASP A 263 7.67 6.40 2.67
C ASP A 263 8.84 7.37 2.92
N HIS A 264 9.51 7.83 1.86
CA HIS A 264 10.67 8.71 1.93
C HIS A 264 10.41 10.07 1.28
N ASP A 265 10.94 11.13 1.87
CA ASP A 265 10.97 12.47 1.27
C ASP A 265 11.83 12.51 -0.02
N ASP A 266 11.72 13.58 -0.80
CA ASP A 266 12.29 13.63 -2.16
C ASP A 266 13.81 13.39 -2.20
N ALA A 267 14.56 13.97 -1.26
CA ALA A 267 16.01 13.81 -1.18
C ALA A 267 16.43 12.35 -0.85
N PRO A 268 15.96 11.72 0.25
CA PRO A 268 16.29 10.32 0.53
C PRO A 268 15.76 9.35 -0.53
N ALA A 269 14.57 9.58 -1.09
CA ALA A 269 14.03 8.78 -2.18
C ALA A 269 14.93 8.81 -3.44
N LEU A 270 15.40 10.01 -3.83
CA LEU A 270 16.32 10.16 -4.95
C LEU A 270 17.69 9.50 -4.66
N ALA A 271 18.21 9.66 -3.45
CA ALA A 271 19.46 9.02 -3.03
C ALA A 271 19.37 7.48 -3.08
N LEU A 272 18.22 6.93 -2.68
CA LEU A 272 17.92 5.51 -2.78
C LEU A 272 17.90 5.04 -4.24
N MET A 273 17.22 5.78 -5.14
CA MET A 273 17.22 5.45 -6.58
C MET A 273 18.62 5.53 -7.20
N LYS A 274 19.44 6.50 -6.81
CA LYS A 274 20.85 6.61 -7.24
C LYS A 274 21.69 5.43 -6.74
N SER A 275 21.49 5.00 -5.50
CA SER A 275 22.16 3.84 -4.92
C SER A 275 21.75 2.56 -5.65
N ALA A 276 20.46 2.38 -5.93
CA ALA A 276 19.96 1.26 -6.71
C ALA A 276 20.56 1.25 -8.13
N ARG A 277 20.67 2.42 -8.77
CA ARG A 277 21.34 2.55 -10.07
C ARG A 277 22.80 2.11 -10.02
N ALA A 278 23.54 2.46 -8.97
CA ALA A 278 24.95 2.13 -8.81
C ALA A 278 25.20 0.65 -8.48
N ALA A 279 24.23 -0.03 -7.88
CA ALA A 279 24.27 -1.44 -7.53
C ALA A 279 23.97 -2.39 -8.71
N LEU A 280 23.13 -1.93 -9.65
CA LEU A 280 22.74 -2.68 -10.83
C LEU A 280 23.88 -2.81 -11.86
N GLU A 281 23.96 -4.00 -12.46
CA GLU A 281 24.82 -4.26 -13.61
C GLU A 281 24.54 -3.32 -14.80
N PRO A 282 25.48 -3.13 -15.74
CA PRO A 282 25.23 -2.39 -16.97
C PRO A 282 24.02 -2.94 -17.75
N GLY A 283 23.06 -2.07 -18.07
CA GLY A 283 21.79 -2.49 -18.66
C GLY A 283 20.76 -3.09 -17.70
N GLY A 284 21.04 -3.10 -16.40
CA GLY A 284 20.13 -3.56 -15.35
C GLY A 284 18.86 -2.73 -15.24
N THR A 285 17.84 -3.32 -14.61
CA THR A 285 16.49 -2.77 -14.51
C THR A 285 16.11 -2.45 -13.06
N LEU A 286 15.52 -1.29 -12.81
CA LEU A 286 14.85 -0.97 -11.55
C LEU A 286 13.33 -0.99 -11.74
N LEU A 287 12.63 -1.69 -10.86
CA LEU A 287 11.18 -1.70 -10.74
C LEU A 287 10.78 -0.80 -9.56
N VAL A 288 9.97 0.22 -9.82
CA VAL A 288 9.36 1.04 -8.75
C VAL A 288 7.86 0.79 -8.77
N ALA A 289 7.35 0.22 -7.68
CA ALA A 289 5.96 -0.23 -7.61
C ALA A 289 5.28 0.26 -6.32
N GLU A 290 4.33 1.18 -6.46
CA GLU A 290 3.61 1.77 -5.33
C GLU A 290 2.27 2.36 -5.78
N PRO A 291 1.34 2.67 -4.86
CA PRO A 291 0.25 3.59 -5.14
C PRO A 291 0.84 4.93 -5.60
N MET A 292 0.33 5.47 -6.71
CA MET A 292 0.79 6.77 -7.23
C MET A 292 -0.33 7.80 -7.21
N ALA A 293 0.00 9.04 -6.89
CA ALA A 293 -0.90 10.18 -6.97
C ALA A 293 -1.39 10.41 -8.41
N GLY A 294 -2.54 11.06 -8.55
CA GLY A 294 -3.16 11.32 -9.85
C GLY A 294 -3.54 10.05 -10.63
N THR A 295 -3.76 8.92 -9.94
CA THR A 295 -4.24 7.68 -10.58
C THR A 295 -5.69 7.87 -11.04
N PRO A 296 -5.99 7.74 -12.35
CA PRO A 296 -7.33 8.01 -12.87
C PRO A 296 -8.42 7.16 -12.21
N GLY A 297 -9.45 7.82 -11.69
CA GLY A 297 -10.58 7.17 -10.99
C GLY A 297 -10.29 6.73 -9.56
N ALA A 298 -9.10 7.04 -9.04
CA ALA A 298 -8.68 6.75 -7.66
C ALA A 298 -7.90 7.92 -7.04
N GLU A 299 -8.09 9.13 -7.54
CA GLU A 299 -7.36 10.34 -7.12
C GLU A 299 -7.42 10.58 -5.60
N PRO A 300 -8.58 10.41 -4.90
CA PRO A 300 -8.65 10.61 -3.45
C PRO A 300 -7.76 9.64 -2.64
N VAL A 301 -7.42 8.47 -3.18
CA VAL A 301 -6.55 7.50 -2.49
C VAL A 301 -5.14 8.05 -2.37
N GLY A 302 -4.61 8.69 -3.42
CA GLY A 302 -3.30 9.32 -3.39
C GLY A 302 -3.31 10.60 -2.55
N ASP A 303 -4.10 11.58 -2.95
CA ASP A 303 -3.94 12.95 -2.42
C ASP A 303 -4.59 13.13 -1.04
N ALA A 304 -5.76 12.53 -0.80
CA ALA A 304 -6.45 12.68 0.48
C ALA A 304 -5.99 11.63 1.49
N TYR A 305 -6.09 10.34 1.15
CA TYR A 305 -5.74 9.27 2.08
C TYR A 305 -4.24 9.18 2.33
N PHE A 306 -3.43 8.85 1.32
CA PHE A 306 -1.98 8.73 1.51
C PHE A 306 -1.30 10.06 1.83
N GLY A 307 -1.82 11.18 1.34
CA GLY A 307 -1.33 12.52 1.69
C GLY A 307 -1.37 12.79 3.19
N PHE A 308 -2.52 12.58 3.83
CA PHE A 308 -2.64 12.76 5.29
C PHE A 308 -1.98 11.63 6.08
N TYR A 309 -1.99 10.39 5.56
CA TYR A 309 -1.32 9.27 6.20
C TYR A 309 0.18 9.52 6.34
N LEU A 310 0.86 9.91 5.26
CA LEU A 310 2.30 10.16 5.27
C LEU A 310 2.67 11.44 6.02
N LEU A 311 1.81 12.46 5.96
CA LEU A 311 1.95 13.64 6.80
C LEU A 311 1.90 13.27 8.29
N ALA A 312 0.94 12.42 8.69
CA ALA A 312 0.87 11.89 10.05
C ALA A 312 2.05 10.98 10.37
N MET A 313 2.58 10.21 9.42
CA MET A 313 3.79 9.41 9.62
C MET A 313 5.04 10.28 9.84
N GLY A 314 5.03 11.53 9.35
CA GLY A 314 6.13 12.48 9.47
C GLY A 314 7.23 12.30 8.42
N SER A 315 7.02 11.43 7.42
CA SER A 315 7.95 11.24 6.31
C SER A 315 7.21 10.76 5.07
N GLY A 316 7.74 11.09 3.91
CA GLY A 316 7.21 10.63 2.63
C GLY A 316 6.10 11.52 2.10
N ARG A 317 5.76 11.28 0.82
CA ARG A 317 4.60 11.90 0.18
C ARG A 317 4.10 11.05 -0.99
N PRO A 318 2.80 11.13 -1.34
CA PRO A 318 2.30 10.60 -2.59
C PRO A 318 3.01 11.30 -3.76
N ARG A 319 3.43 10.53 -4.76
CA ARG A 319 4.04 11.04 -5.99
C ARG A 319 3.30 10.53 -7.21
N THR A 320 3.20 11.36 -8.24
CA THR A 320 2.68 10.96 -9.54
C THR A 320 3.70 10.12 -10.30
N ALA A 321 3.23 9.34 -11.28
CA ALA A 321 4.13 8.61 -12.19
C ALA A 321 5.09 9.55 -12.94
N THR A 322 4.67 10.78 -13.24
CA THR A 322 5.50 11.79 -13.91
C THR A 322 6.65 12.25 -13.02
N GLU A 323 6.39 12.54 -11.74
CA GLU A 323 7.43 12.94 -10.78
C GLU A 323 8.45 11.81 -10.58
N LEU A 324 7.97 10.59 -10.32
CA LEU A 324 8.84 9.41 -10.16
C LEU A 324 9.67 9.14 -11.42
N THR A 325 9.08 9.34 -12.61
CA THR A 325 9.82 9.25 -13.89
C THR A 325 10.95 10.29 -13.97
N GLY A 326 10.70 11.51 -13.50
CA GLY A 326 11.71 12.56 -13.40
C GLY A 326 12.85 12.16 -12.46
N MET A 327 12.52 11.70 -11.26
CA MET A 327 13.49 11.24 -10.26
C MET A 327 14.33 10.07 -10.76
N LEU A 328 13.72 9.09 -11.45
CA LEU A 328 14.42 7.96 -12.06
C LEU A 328 15.43 8.42 -13.13
N ARG A 329 15.05 9.41 -13.95
CA ARG A 329 15.97 10.00 -14.94
C ARG A 329 17.12 10.73 -14.27
N GLU A 330 16.84 11.50 -13.22
CA GLU A 330 17.86 12.18 -12.42
C GLU A 330 18.80 11.18 -11.71
N ALA A 331 18.28 10.03 -11.30
CA ALA A 331 19.06 8.93 -10.73
C ALA A 331 19.96 8.22 -11.76
N GLY A 332 19.86 8.56 -13.05
CA GLY A 332 20.74 8.04 -14.10
C GLY A 332 20.15 6.89 -14.94
N PHE A 333 18.86 6.59 -14.78
CA PHE A 333 18.16 5.68 -15.69
C PHE A 333 17.79 6.39 -17.00
N LYS A 334 17.84 5.67 -18.13
CA LYS A 334 17.66 6.27 -19.47
C LYS A 334 16.27 6.01 -20.04
N GLN A 335 15.82 4.76 -19.98
CA GLN A 335 14.48 4.39 -20.45
C GLN A 335 13.61 4.16 -19.23
N VAL A 336 12.55 4.97 -19.09
CA VAL A 336 11.55 4.81 -18.04
C VAL A 336 10.21 4.64 -18.73
N ARG A 337 9.49 3.58 -18.40
CA ARG A 337 8.16 3.31 -18.92
C ARG A 337 7.25 2.79 -17.83
N GLU A 338 5.97 3.12 -17.91
CA GLU A 338 4.95 2.54 -17.05
C GLU A 338 4.46 1.21 -17.63
N CYS A 339 4.31 0.20 -16.78
CA CYS A 339 3.64 -1.05 -17.10
C CYS A 339 2.23 -1.02 -16.50
N ARG A 340 1.24 -1.41 -17.31
CA ARG A 340 -0.15 -1.49 -16.85
C ARG A 340 -0.32 -2.63 -15.85
N THR A 341 -0.76 -2.29 -14.65
CA THR A 341 -1.19 -3.24 -13.63
C THR A 341 -2.70 -3.47 -13.73
N ARG A 342 -3.20 -4.59 -13.17
CA ARG A 342 -4.63 -4.91 -13.18
C ARG A 342 -5.42 -4.00 -12.24
N ARG A 343 -4.82 -3.58 -11.11
CA ARG A 343 -5.44 -2.70 -10.11
C ARG A 343 -4.56 -1.47 -9.84
N PRO A 344 -4.59 -0.45 -10.71
CA PRO A 344 -3.73 0.73 -10.59
C PRO A 344 -3.96 1.54 -9.30
N MET A 345 -5.13 1.41 -8.67
CA MET A 345 -5.39 2.00 -7.34
C MET A 345 -4.48 1.42 -6.25
N LEU A 346 -4.13 0.13 -6.32
CA LEU A 346 -3.31 -0.54 -5.31
C LEU A 346 -1.82 -0.44 -5.61
N VAL A 347 -1.47 -0.55 -6.89
CA VAL A 347 -0.08 -0.49 -7.33
C VAL A 347 -0.03 -0.08 -8.80
N ARG A 348 0.86 0.87 -9.12
CA ARG A 348 1.32 1.15 -10.47
C ARG A 348 2.80 0.82 -10.55
N LEU A 349 3.27 0.47 -11.74
CA LEU A 349 4.62 -0.06 -11.94
C LEU A 349 5.38 0.79 -12.96
N LEU A 350 6.47 1.42 -12.52
CA LEU A 350 7.47 2.02 -13.39
C LEU A 350 8.66 1.06 -13.55
N VAL A 351 9.11 0.92 -14.79
CA VAL A 351 10.28 0.11 -15.16
C VAL A 351 11.32 1.05 -15.76
N ALA A 352 12.48 1.10 -15.13
CA ALA A 352 13.58 1.98 -15.49
C ALA A 352 14.82 1.15 -15.83
N THR A 353 15.43 1.36 -17.00
CA THR A 353 16.64 0.63 -17.39
C THR A 353 17.86 1.55 -17.46
N ALA A 354 18.98 1.01 -16.98
CA ALA A 354 20.30 1.60 -17.16
C ALA A 354 20.73 1.52 -18.64
N SER A 355 21.59 2.42 -19.08
CA SER A 355 22.27 2.25 -20.37
C SER A 355 23.18 1.02 -20.30
N ARG A 356 23.19 0.21 -21.37
CA ARG A 356 24.32 -0.70 -21.59
C ARG A 356 25.56 0.15 -21.86
N ALA A 357 26.71 -0.24 -21.31
CA ALA A 357 27.98 0.38 -21.70
C ALA A 357 28.15 0.18 -23.21
N ALA A 358 28.60 1.21 -23.93
CA ALA A 358 28.96 1.05 -25.33
C ALA A 358 30.15 0.08 -25.39
N VAL A 359 29.98 -1.06 -26.07
CA VAL A 359 31.09 -1.96 -26.37
C VAL A 359 32.01 -1.20 -27.32
N HIS A 360 33.12 -0.66 -26.82
CA HIS A 360 34.20 -0.20 -27.69
C HIS A 360 34.83 -1.43 -28.33
N VAL A 361 34.42 -1.71 -29.56
CA VAL A 361 35.15 -2.60 -30.47
C VAL A 361 36.41 -1.84 -30.87
N GLU A 362 37.51 -2.04 -30.15
CA GLU A 362 38.83 -1.64 -30.63
C GLU A 362 39.12 -2.44 -31.89
N SER A 363 39.04 -1.79 -33.06
CA SER A 363 39.55 -2.37 -34.29
C SER A 363 41.08 -2.47 -34.16
N VAL A 364 41.59 -3.67 -33.93
CA VAL A 364 43.00 -3.98 -34.10
C VAL A 364 43.34 -3.75 -35.57
N LYS A 365 43.96 -2.61 -35.88
CA LYS A 365 44.69 -2.43 -37.14
C LYS A 365 45.98 -3.22 -37.00
N GLN A 366 46.04 -4.39 -37.64
CA GLN A 366 47.30 -5.08 -37.90
C GLN A 366 48.14 -4.23 -38.86
N THR A 367 49.36 -3.93 -38.43
CA THR A 367 50.46 -3.38 -39.23
C THR A 367 50.99 -4.36 -40.25
#